data_AF-A0A0C3EFY4-F1
#
_entry.id   AF-A0A0C3EFY4-F1
#
_cell.length_a   1.000
_cell.length_b   1.000
_cell.length_c   1.000
_cell.angle_alpha   90.00
_cell.angle_beta   90.00
_cell.angle_gamma   90.00
#
_symmetry.space_group_name_H-M   'P 1'
#
loop_
_entity.id
_entity.type
_entity.pdbx_description
1 polymer ?
#
loop_
_entity_poly.entity_id
_entity_poly.type
_entity_poly.pdbx_seq_one_letter_code
_entity_poly.pdbx_strand_id
1 'polypeptide(L)'
;MELARVLGVHRNTLHLYMRQHNIECKYTDISDTDLDHLVVEFKRRRPESGIRYCVGFMQKHGVHIQYHQVIQSFHRVDCLGQVL
;
A
#
# COMPACT_ATOMS: atom_id res chain seq x y z
N MET A 1 -14.03 5.75 5.54
CA MET A 1 -14.15 4.50 6.32
C MET A 1 -15.51 3.91 6.04
N GLU A 2 -15.60 3.02 5.05
CA GLU A 2 -16.85 2.37 4.66
C GLU A 2 -17.46 1.55 5.80
N LEU A 3 -16.61 0.86 6.56
CA LEU A 3 -17.01 0.10 7.75
C LEU A 3 -17.75 0.96 8.78
N ALA A 4 -17.28 2.18 9.05
CA ALA A 4 -17.94 3.09 10.00
C ALA A 4 -19.34 3.50 9.51
N ARG A 5 -19.49 3.73 8.21
CA ARG A 5 -20.79 4.04 7.57
C ARG A 5 -21.75 2.85 7.66
N VAL A 6 -21.27 1.63 7.38
CA VAL A 6 -22.08 0.40 7.46
C VAL A 6 -22.52 0.13 8.90
N LEU A 7 -21.65 0.37 9.87
CA LEU A 7 -21.95 0.20 11.30
C LEU A 7 -22.77 1.36 11.90
N GLY A 8 -23.03 2.44 11.15
CA GLY A 8 -23.76 3.62 11.64
C GLY A 8 -23.04 4.41 12.74
N VAL A 9 -21.70 4.28 12.85
CA VAL A 9 -20.91 4.96 13.88
C VAL A 9 -19.97 6.00 13.28
N HIS A 10 -19.62 7.00 14.08
CA HIS A 10 -18.60 7.96 13.68
C HIS A 10 -17.23 7.26 13.56
N ARG A 11 -16.38 7.71 12.61
CA ARG A 11 -15.05 7.13 12.36
C ARG A 11 -14.16 7.06 13.61
N ASN A 12 -14.25 8.06 14.50
CA ASN A 12 -13.48 8.10 15.73
C ASN A 12 -13.96 7.04 16.73
N THR A 13 -15.26 6.77 16.75
CA THR A 13 -15.87 5.71 17.57
C THR A 13 -15.40 4.34 17.10
N LEU A 14 -15.36 4.11 15.79
CA LEU A 14 -14.78 2.87 15.23
C LEU A 14 -13.31 2.71 15.63
N HIS A 15 -12.48 3.76 15.50
CA HIS A 15 -11.08 3.69 15.92
C HIS A 15 -10.90 3.49 17.44
N LEU A 16 -11.81 4.04 18.25
CA LEU A 16 -11.81 3.78 19.70
C LEU A 16 -12.06 2.31 19.98
N TYR A 17 -13.10 1.71 19.38
CA TYR A 17 -13.38 0.29 19.53
C TYR A 17 -12.25 -0.59 19.03
N MET A 18 -11.68 -0.29 17.86
CA MET A 18 -10.52 -1.01 17.34
C MET A 18 -9.36 -1.02 18.35
N ARG A 19 -9.05 0.12 18.96
CA ARG A 19 -8.02 0.21 20.01
C ARG A 19 -8.39 -0.59 21.26
N GLN A 20 -9.64 -0.50 21.72
CA GLN A 20 -10.11 -1.27 22.89
C GLN A 20 -10.03 -2.78 22.69
N HIS A 21 -10.18 -3.24 21.44
CA HIS A 21 -10.12 -4.65 21.07
C HIS A 21 -8.76 -5.10 20.51
N ASN A 22 -7.72 -4.27 20.60
CA ASN A 22 -6.38 -4.55 20.05
C ASN A 22 -6.37 -4.89 18.53
N ILE A 23 -7.32 -4.31 17.79
CA ILE A 23 -7.40 -4.43 16.33
C ILE A 23 -6.51 -3.34 15.73
N GLU A 24 -5.36 -3.75 15.20
CA GLU A 24 -4.38 -2.85 14.60
C GLU A 24 -4.33 -3.02 13.08
N CYS A 25 -4.26 -1.90 12.36
CA CYS A 25 -3.92 -1.89 10.95
C CYS A 25 -2.40 -1.95 10.80
N LYS A 26 -1.84 -3.16 10.73
CA LYS A 26 -0.39 -3.35 10.53
C LYS A 26 0.00 -3.16 9.06
N TYR A 27 1.21 -2.68 8.84
CA TYR A 27 1.86 -2.76 7.54
C TYR A 27 2.38 -4.18 7.33
N THR A 28 2.36 -4.63 6.09
CA THR A 28 2.97 -5.89 5.68
C THR A 28 4.48 -5.79 5.88
N ASP A 29 5.06 -6.78 6.54
CA ASP A 29 6.51 -6.95 6.58
C ASP A 29 6.95 -7.53 5.23
N ILE A 30 7.62 -6.70 4.42
CA ILE A 30 8.04 -7.03 3.06
C ILE A 30 9.44 -6.50 2.84
N SER A 31 10.28 -7.30 2.17
CA SER A 31 11.63 -6.86 1.83
C SER A 31 11.62 -5.80 0.73
N ASP A 32 12.66 -4.96 0.68
CA ASP A 32 12.83 -3.99 -0.41
C ASP A 32 12.86 -4.68 -1.78
N THR A 33 13.47 -5.87 -1.86
CA THR A 33 13.57 -6.65 -3.10
C THR A 33 12.21 -7.16 -3.57
N ASP A 34 11.42 -7.73 -2.66
CA ASP A 34 10.06 -8.19 -2.99
C ASP A 34 9.16 -7.02 -3.38
N LEU A 35 9.30 -5.88 -2.71
CA LEU A 35 8.60 -4.65 -3.05
C LEU A 35 8.99 -4.15 -4.45
N ASP A 36 10.27 -4.16 -4.79
CA ASP A 36 10.76 -3.77 -6.11
C ASP A 36 10.21 -4.69 -7.21
N HIS A 37 10.15 -6.00 -6.97
CA HIS A 37 9.51 -6.95 -7.90
C HIS A 37 8.02 -6.64 -8.13
N LEU A 38 7.27 -6.33 -7.07
CA LEU A 38 5.87 -5.93 -7.19
C LEU A 38 5.70 -4.62 -7.97
N VAL A 39 6.59 -3.65 -7.76
CA VAL A 39 6.58 -2.38 -8.51
C VAL A 39 6.92 -2.59 -9.98
N VAL A 40 7.91 -3.43 -10.30
CA VAL A 40 8.23 -3.81 -11.69
C VAL A 40 7.03 -4.47 -12.35
N GLU A 41 6.40 -5.43 -11.68
CA GLU A 41 5.21 -6.10 -12.23
C GLU A 41 4.03 -5.13 -12.42
N PHE A 42 3.82 -4.22 -11.47
CA PHE A 42 2.81 -3.17 -11.58
C PHE A 42 3.08 -2.28 -12.81
N LYS A 43 4.31 -1.77 -12.97
CA LYS A 43 4.70 -0.92 -14.12
C LYS A 43 4.57 -1.67 -15.45
N ARG A 44 4.93 -2.95 -15.51
CA ARG A 44 4.74 -3.78 -16.70
C ARG A 44 3.27 -3.87 -17.11
N ARG A 45 2.36 -3.98 -16.14
CA ARG A 45 0.91 -4.05 -16.39
C ARG A 45 0.29 -2.68 -16.65
N ARG A 46 0.86 -1.61 -16.09
CA ARG A 46 0.31 -0.24 -16.08
C ARG A 46 1.41 0.82 -16.17
N PRO A 47 2.08 0.98 -17.33
CA PRO A 47 3.25 1.85 -17.47
C PRO A 47 2.96 3.32 -17.16
N GLU A 48 1.77 3.82 -17.52
CA GLU A 48 1.36 5.22 -17.32
C GLU A 48 0.82 5.51 -15.90
N SER A 49 0.77 4.51 -15.01
CA SER A 49 0.16 4.67 -13.69
C SER A 49 1.18 5.07 -12.63
N GLY A 50 0.89 6.17 -11.93
CA GLY A 50 1.74 6.66 -10.84
C GLY A 50 1.61 5.90 -9.51
N ILE A 51 2.42 6.33 -8.54
CA ILE A 51 2.56 5.74 -7.19
C ILE A 51 1.22 5.51 -6.49
N ARG A 52 0.27 6.45 -6.58
CA ARG A 52 -1.06 6.32 -5.94
C ARG A 52 -1.81 5.07 -6.42
N TYR A 53 -1.72 4.75 -7.71
CA TYR A 53 -2.35 3.56 -8.28
C TYR A 53 -1.60 2.28 -7.91
N CYS A 54 -0.28 2.35 -7.73
CA CYS A 54 0.52 1.23 -7.24
C CYS A 54 0.13 0.85 -5.81
N VAL A 55 0.02 1.85 -4.91
CA VAL A 55 -0.45 1.64 -3.53
C VAL A 55 -1.85 0.99 -3.52
N GLY A 56 -2.78 1.51 -4.33
CA GLY A 56 -4.12 0.93 -4.43
C GLY A 56 -4.12 -0.50 -5.01
N PHE A 57 -3.23 -0.78 -5.97
CA PHE A 57 -3.03 -2.12 -6.50
C PHE A 57 -2.54 -3.09 -5.43
N MET A 58 -1.53 -2.72 -4.64
CA MET A 58 -1.01 -3.53 -3.53
C MET A 58 -2.07 -3.79 -2.46
N GLN A 59 -2.81 -2.75 -2.06
CA GLN A 59 -3.90 -2.87 -1.10
C GLN A 59 -4.99 -3.83 -1.58
N LYS A 60 -5.35 -3.79 -2.86
CA LYS A 60 -6.32 -4.73 -3.46
C LYS A 60 -5.84 -6.18 -3.39
N HIS A 61 -4.52 -6.42 -3.37
CA HIS A 61 -3.91 -7.76 -3.26
C HIS A 61 -3.55 -8.12 -1.81
N GLY A 62 -4.05 -7.38 -0.82
CA GLY A 62 -3.83 -7.69 0.60
C GLY A 62 -2.47 -7.25 1.14
N VAL A 63 -1.71 -6.47 0.38
CA VAL A 63 -0.38 -5.98 0.79
C VAL A 63 -0.51 -4.51 1.19
N HIS A 64 -0.34 -4.24 2.48
CA HIS A 64 -0.46 -2.89 3.03
C HIS A 64 0.92 -2.32 3.30
N ILE A 65 1.38 -1.42 2.43
CA ILE A 65 2.75 -0.89 2.47
C ILE A 65 2.76 0.56 2.91
N GLN A 66 3.84 0.96 3.58
CA GLN A 66 4.08 2.36 3.92
C GLN A 66 4.33 3.18 2.65
N TYR A 67 3.68 4.35 2.55
CA TYR A 67 3.76 5.18 1.34
C TYR A 67 5.20 5.54 0.94
N HIS A 68 6.08 5.80 1.92
CA HIS A 68 7.48 6.14 1.67
C HIS A 68 8.28 4.96 1.09
N GLN A 69 7.98 3.72 1.47
CA GLN A 69 8.67 2.53 0.94
C GLN A 69 8.31 2.35 -0.55
N VAL A 70 7.05 2.61 -0.92
CA VAL A 70 6.63 2.58 -2.33
C VAL A 70 7.33 3.66 -3.15
N ILE A 71 7.51 4.87 -2.60
CA ILE A 71 8.28 5.93 -3.27
C ILE A 71 9.74 5.49 -3.50
N GLN A 72 10.40 4.97 -2.45
CA GLN A 72 11.79 4.51 -2.55
C GLN A 72 11.94 3.40 -3.59
N SER A 73 11.02 2.43 -3.59
CA SER A 73 10.98 1.36 -4.59
C SER A 73 10.78 1.89 -6.01
N PHE A 74 9.86 2.85 -6.21
CA PHE A 74 9.68 3.50 -7.51
C PHE A 74 10.99 4.12 -8.02
N HIS A 75 11.70 4.88 -7.17
CA HIS A 75 12.99 5.46 -7.52
C HIS A 75 14.04 4.40 -7.86
N ARG A 76 14.15 3.32 -7.08
CA ARG A 76 15.09 2.22 -7.37
C ARG A 76 14.78 1.58 -8.72
N VAL A 77 13.51 1.26 -8.99
CA VAL A 77 13.07 0.63 -10.23
C VAL A 77 13.25 1.54 -11.45
N ASP A 78 12.95 2.84 -11.32
CA ASP A 78 13.16 3.81 -12.41
C ASP A 78 14.64 4.01 -12.73
N CYS A 79 15.50 4.11 -11.71
CA CYS A 79 16.95 4.16 -11.90
C CYS A 79 17.48 2.89 -12.60
N LEU A 80 17.00 1.69 -12.20
CA LEU A 80 17.40 0.43 -12.83
C LEU A 80 16.96 0.33 -14.30
N GLY A 81 15.77 0.84 -14.63
CA GLY A 81 15.26 0.86 -16.00
C GLY A 81 16.00 1.82 -16.94
N GLN A 82 16.77 2.78 -16.41
CA GLN A 82 17.59 3.71 -17.20
C GLN A 82 19.01 3.20 -17.49
N VAL A 83 19.47 2.17 -16.77
CA VAL A 83 20.86 1.65 -16.85
C VAL A 83 20.97 0.43 -17.78
N LEU A 84 19.84 -0.17 -18.18
CA LEU A 84 19.76 -1.29 -19.12
C LEU A 84 19.39 -0.81 -20.53
#